data_AF-A0A9X0BM42-F1
#
_entry.id   AF-A0A9X0BM42-F1
#
_cell.length_a   1.000
_cell.length_b   1.000
_cell.length_c   1.000
_cell.angle_alpha   90.00
_cell.angle_beta   90.00
_cell.angle_gamma   90.00
#
_symmetry.space_group_name_H-M   'P 1'
#
loop_
_entity.id
_entity.type
_entity.pdbx_description
1 polymer ?
#
loop_
_entity_poly.entity_id
_entity_poly.type
_entity_poly.pdbx_seq_one_letter_code
_entity_poly.pdbx_strand_id
1 'polypeptide(L)'
;MSTLKSQYEQIVSKSICLMDGGLALMMQIARSQVAAAVAIHSRFEKNAQQRAISSLEYINIVLLGEDEEIGDICERVRRIHDGVQGAEGDESYSTSDSELQNWVAGTIYWG
;
A
#
# COMPACT_ATOMS: atom_id res chain seq x y z
N MET A 1 -2.35 -35.70 1.69
CA MET A 1 -2.64 -35.05 0.39
C MET A 1 -3.34 -33.69 0.53
N SER A 2 -4.11 -33.42 1.61
CA SER A 2 -4.76 -32.12 1.83
C SER A 2 -3.79 -30.97 2.16
N THR A 3 -2.68 -31.25 2.84
CA THR A 3 -1.70 -30.24 3.29
C THR A 3 -0.93 -29.59 2.14
N LEU A 4 -0.53 -30.39 1.15
CA LEU A 4 0.24 -29.89 -0.01
C LEU A 4 -0.62 -28.99 -0.91
N LYS A 5 -1.90 -29.36 -1.09
CA LYS A 5 -2.88 -28.57 -1.83
C LYS A 5 -3.15 -27.21 -1.14
N SER A 6 -3.35 -27.23 0.18
CA SER A 6 -3.53 -26.01 0.97
C SER A 6 -2.31 -25.09 0.95
N GLN A 7 -1.09 -25.64 1.03
CA GLN A 7 0.15 -24.86 0.87
C GLN A 7 0.26 -24.23 -0.52
N TYR A 8 -0.07 -24.99 -1.57
CA TYR A 8 -0.07 -24.49 -2.94
C TYR A 8 -1.09 -23.35 -3.13
N GLU A 9 -2.31 -23.50 -2.62
CA GLU A 9 -3.35 -22.46 -2.64
C GLU A 9 -2.90 -21.19 -1.91
N GLN A 10 -2.24 -21.31 -0.75
CA GLN A 10 -1.67 -20.17 -0.03
C GLN A 10 -0.56 -19.47 -0.82
N ILE A 11 0.34 -20.22 -1.47
CA ILE A 11 1.41 -19.64 -2.29
C ILE A 11 0.84 -18.90 -3.50
N VAL A 12 -0.13 -19.49 -4.19
CA VAL A 12 -0.79 -18.88 -5.35
C VAL A 12 -1.56 -17.62 -4.94
N SER A 13 -2.34 -17.68 -3.85
CA SER A 13 -3.08 -16.52 -3.32
C SER A 13 -2.15 -15.38 -2.93
N LYS A 14 -1.05 -15.66 -2.21
CA LYS A 14 -0.03 -14.65 -1.91
C LYS A 14 0.60 -14.05 -3.17
N SER A 15 0.86 -14.87 -4.18
CA SER A 15 1.48 -14.43 -5.44
C SER A 15 0.55 -13.52 -6.24
N ILE A 16 -0.74 -13.86 -6.33
CA ILE A 16 -1.77 -13.02 -6.97
C ILE A 16 -1.87 -11.68 -6.24
N CYS A 17 -1.99 -11.69 -4.91
CA CYS A 17 -2.09 -10.47 -4.13
C CYS A 17 -0.85 -9.56 -4.26
N LEU A 18 0.35 -10.14 -4.38
CA LEU A 18 1.57 -9.38 -4.66
C LEU A 18 1.59 -8.78 -6.08
N MET A 19 1.06 -9.50 -7.08
CA MET A 19 0.96 -9.01 -8.46
C MET A 19 -0.07 -7.89 -8.57
N ASP A 20 -1.25 -8.05 -8.00
CA ASP A 20 -2.32 -7.05 -7.98
C ASP A 20 -1.85 -5.79 -7.22
N GLY A 21 -1.18 -5.97 -6.08
CA GLY A 21 -0.54 -4.87 -5.36
C GLY A 21 0.55 -4.15 -6.15
N GLY A 22 1.30 -4.87 -6.99
CA GLY A 22 2.29 -4.29 -7.90
C GLY A 22 1.66 -3.47 -9.03
N LEU A 23 0.55 -3.96 -9.60
CA LEU A 23 -0.22 -3.25 -10.62
C LEU A 23 -0.87 -1.99 -10.04
N ALA A 24 -1.49 -2.10 -8.87
CA ALA A 24 -2.07 -0.97 -8.15
C ALA A 24 -1.01 0.12 -7.91
N LEU A 25 0.21 -0.26 -7.50
CA LEU A 25 1.31 0.70 -7.31
C LEU A 25 1.71 1.41 -8.61
N MET A 26 1.76 0.71 -9.74
CA MET A 26 2.02 1.33 -11.05
C MET A 26 0.94 2.34 -11.42
N MET A 27 -0.33 2.04 -11.12
CA MET A 27 -1.43 2.97 -11.33
C MET A 27 -1.36 4.17 -10.37
N GLN A 28 -0.95 3.96 -9.12
CA GLN A 28 -0.81 5.03 -8.13
C GLN A 28 0.15 6.11 -8.60
N ILE A 29 1.33 5.72 -9.08
CA ILE A 29 2.35 6.66 -9.57
C ILE A 29 2.02 7.30 -10.93
N ALA A 30 0.90 6.93 -11.56
CA ALA A 30 0.40 7.65 -12.74
C ALA A 30 -0.18 9.03 -12.38
N ARG A 31 -0.50 9.27 -11.09
CA ARG A 31 -0.80 10.62 -10.57
C ARG A 31 0.49 11.30 -10.15
N SER A 32 0.81 12.45 -10.75
CA SER A 32 2.04 13.22 -10.53
C SER A 32 2.32 13.49 -9.06
N GLN A 33 1.32 13.97 -8.31
CA GLN A 33 1.42 14.23 -6.86
C GLN A 33 1.82 12.99 -6.06
N VAL A 34 1.33 11.81 -6.45
CA VAL A 34 1.69 10.54 -5.79
C VAL A 34 3.08 10.10 -6.19
N ALA A 35 3.46 10.26 -7.46
CA ALA A 35 4.82 10.00 -7.94
C ALA A 35 5.86 10.86 -7.20
N ALA A 36 5.57 12.16 -7.04
CA ALA A 36 6.38 13.11 -6.28
C ALA A 36 6.57 12.65 -4.82
N ALA A 37 5.46 12.31 -4.14
CA ALA A 37 5.50 11.81 -2.78
C ALA A 37 6.34 10.54 -2.64
N VAL A 38 6.23 9.60 -3.60
CA VAL A 38 7.03 8.37 -3.61
C VAL A 38 8.50 8.67 -3.88
N ALA A 39 8.83 9.53 -4.84
CA ALA A 39 10.22 9.87 -5.15
C ALA A 39 10.94 10.54 -3.98
N ILE A 40 10.25 11.42 -3.25
CA ILE A 40 10.81 12.20 -2.15
C ILE A 40 10.86 11.42 -0.84
N HIS A 41 9.75 10.74 -0.48
CA HIS A 41 9.61 10.13 0.84
C HIS A 41 9.86 8.62 0.86
N SER A 42 9.84 7.94 -0.28
CA SER A 42 10.06 6.50 -0.33
C SER A 42 11.44 6.14 -0.88
N ARG A 43 12.19 5.37 -0.09
CA ARG A 43 13.36 4.61 -0.58
C ARG A 43 12.92 3.36 -1.35
N PHE A 44 12.07 3.53 -2.36
CA PHE A 44 11.35 2.43 -3.01
C PHE A 44 12.34 1.42 -3.61
N GLU A 45 13.30 1.90 -4.38
CA GLU A 45 14.35 1.11 -5.02
C GLU A 45 15.17 0.23 -4.05
N LYS A 46 15.33 0.64 -2.78
CA LYS A 46 16.07 -0.12 -1.77
C LYS A 46 15.18 -1.05 -0.94
N ASN A 47 13.89 -0.73 -0.84
CA ASN A 47 12.97 -1.35 0.11
C ASN A 47 11.69 -1.89 -0.55
N ALA A 48 11.63 -2.05 -1.87
CA ALA A 48 10.42 -2.42 -2.61
C ALA A 48 9.77 -3.70 -2.06
N GLN A 49 10.58 -4.72 -1.77
CA GLN A 49 10.10 -5.98 -1.19
C GLN A 49 9.49 -5.77 0.21
N GLN A 50 10.18 -5.03 1.09
CA GLN A 50 9.68 -4.73 2.43
C GLN A 50 8.41 -3.87 2.38
N ARG A 51 8.32 -2.94 1.43
CA ARG A 51 7.12 -2.14 1.20
C ARG A 51 5.94 -3.01 0.76
N ALA A 52 6.15 -3.92 -0.18
CA ALA A 52 5.11 -4.86 -0.62
C ALA A 52 4.62 -5.74 0.55
N ILE A 53 5.54 -6.26 1.36
CA ILE A 53 5.19 -7.03 2.57
C ILE A 53 4.39 -6.17 3.56
N SER A 54 4.80 -4.93 3.81
CA SER A 54 4.13 -4.04 4.76
C SER A 54 2.74 -3.61 4.29
N SER A 55 2.56 -3.38 2.98
CA SER A 55 1.23 -3.13 2.41
C SER A 55 0.31 -4.35 2.53
N LEU A 56 0.85 -5.55 2.30
CA LEU A 56 0.10 -6.79 2.45
C LEU A 56 -0.25 -7.07 3.91
N GLU A 57 0.66 -6.79 4.84
CA GLU A 57 0.41 -6.84 6.29
C GLU A 57 -0.74 -5.91 6.67
N TYR A 58 -0.69 -4.65 6.24
CA TYR A 58 -1.77 -3.68 6.48
C TYR A 58 -3.11 -4.17 5.96
N ILE A 59 -3.19 -4.60 4.70
CA ILE A 59 -4.44 -5.09 4.09
C ILE A 59 -4.97 -6.32 4.85
N ASN A 60 -4.11 -7.28 5.19
CA ASN A 60 -4.55 -8.48 5.90
C ASN A 60 -5.08 -8.16 7.30
N ILE A 61 -4.40 -7.29 8.06
CA ILE A 61 -4.85 -6.91 9.41
C ILE A 61 -6.17 -6.15 9.32
N VAL A 62 -6.32 -5.20 8.39
CA VAL A 62 -7.57 -4.45 8.21
C VAL A 62 -8.74 -5.33 7.81
N LEU A 63 -8.50 -6.41 7.05
CA LEU A 63 -9.57 -7.30 6.58
C LEU A 63 -9.89 -8.47 7.52
N LEU A 64 -8.90 -8.97 8.27
CA LEU A 64 -8.98 -10.25 8.99
C LEU A 64 -8.61 -10.16 10.48
N GLY A 65 -8.09 -9.01 10.92
CA GLY A 65 -7.63 -8.82 12.30
C GLY A 65 -8.77 -8.50 13.28
N GLU A 66 -8.43 -8.54 14.56
CA GLU A 66 -9.30 -8.10 15.65
C GLU A 66 -9.27 -6.56 15.79
N ASP A 67 -10.27 -5.96 16.44
CA ASP A 67 -10.41 -4.50 16.57
C ASP A 67 -9.15 -3.81 17.14
N GLU A 68 -8.45 -4.45 18.09
CA GLU A 68 -7.20 -3.95 18.67
C GLU A 68 -6.06 -3.93 17.63
N GLU A 69 -5.89 -5.01 16.86
CA GLU A 69 -4.86 -5.11 15.82
C GLU A 69 -5.11 -4.12 14.69
N ILE A 70 -6.38 -3.92 14.32
CA ILE A 70 -6.80 -2.92 13.34
C ILE A 70 -6.45 -1.51 13.84
N GLY A 71 -6.72 -1.19 15.11
CA GLY A 71 -6.35 0.09 15.72
C GLY A 71 -4.85 0.33 15.64
N ASP A 72 -4.05 -0.63 16.09
CA ASP A 72 -2.59 -0.54 16.15
C ASP A 72 -1.96 -0.34 14.76
N ILE A 73 -2.40 -1.12 13.76
CA ILE A 73 -1.84 -1.01 12.41
C ILE A 73 -2.24 0.32 11.75
N CYS A 74 -3.46 0.81 11.98
CA CYS A 74 -3.93 2.09 11.49
C CYS A 74 -3.12 3.24 12.08
N GLU A 75 -2.88 3.24 13.40
CA GLU A 75 -2.06 4.25 14.06
C GLU A 75 -0.60 4.21 13.62
N ARG A 76 -0.05 3.02 13.40
CA ARG A 76 1.31 2.86 12.86
C ARG A 76 1.43 3.46 11.47
N VAL A 77 0.52 3.11 10.56
CA VAL A 77 0.52 3.63 9.18
C VAL A 77 0.29 5.13 9.16
N ARG A 78 -0.63 5.64 9.99
CA ARG A 78 -0.88 7.08 10.13
C ARG A 78 0.38 7.83 10.53
N ARG A 79 1.10 7.39 11.57
CA ARG A 79 2.37 8.02 11.99
C ARG A 79 3.43 8.05 10.90
N ILE A 80 3.51 7.00 10.08
CA ILE A 80 4.44 6.96 8.93
C ILE A 80 4.00 7.98 7.86
N HIS A 81 2.69 8.07 7.61
CA HIS A 81 2.12 8.95 6.59
C HIS A 81 2.02 10.42 7.00
N ASP A 82 1.99 10.75 8.29
CA ASP A 82 1.94 12.14 8.79
C ASP A 82 3.15 12.97 8.29
N GLY A 83 4.28 12.32 8.00
CA GLY A 83 5.49 12.95 7.45
C GLY A 83 5.52 13.10 5.93
N VAL A 84 4.50 12.62 5.21
CA VAL A 84 4.45 12.59 3.74
C VAL A 84 3.59 13.75 3.24
N GLN A 85 4.23 14.91 3.16
CA GLN A 85 3.63 16.14 2.65
C GLN A 85 4.72 17.00 2.02
N GLY A 86 4.38 17.72 0.96
CA GLY A 86 5.35 18.51 0.21
C GLY A 86 4.74 19.20 -1.00
N ALA A 87 5.61 19.81 -1.80
CA ALA A 87 5.25 20.42 -3.06
C ALA A 87 6.35 20.20 -4.11
N GLU A 88 5.96 20.00 -5.36
CA GLU A 88 6.83 19.87 -6.51
C GLU A 88 6.25 20.68 -7.68
N GLY A 89 6.99 21.71 -8.12
CA GLY A 89 6.47 22.69 -9.08
C GLY A 89 5.28 23.46 -8.51
N ASP A 90 4.19 23.51 -9.28
CA ASP A 90 2.93 24.16 -8.88
C ASP A 90 1.97 23.22 -8.14
N GLU A 91 2.34 21.95 -7.94
CA GLU A 91 1.51 20.94 -7.27
C GLU A 91 1.99 20.69 -5.84
N SER A 92 1.04 20.57 -4.91
CA SER A 92 1.30 20.12 -3.55
C SER A 92 0.65 18.76 -3.30
N TYR A 93 1.22 17.99 -2.38
CA TYR A 93 0.66 16.72 -1.95
C TYR A 93 0.68 16.63 -0.43
N SER A 94 -0.34 15.99 0.11
CA SER A 94 -0.43 15.64 1.52
C SER A 94 -1.16 14.32 1.64
N THR A 95 -0.77 13.49 2.60
CA THR A 95 -1.53 12.30 2.96
C THR A 95 -2.90 12.61 3.53
N SER A 96 -3.18 13.86 3.90
CA SER A 96 -4.52 14.33 4.30
C SER A 96 -5.41 14.78 3.13
N ASP A 97 -4.90 14.80 1.90
CA ASP A 97 -5.67 15.17 0.71
C ASP A 97 -6.63 14.02 0.33
N SER A 98 -7.93 14.27 0.47
CA SER A 98 -8.98 13.28 0.19
C SER A 98 -9.03 12.85 -1.28
N GLU A 99 -8.68 13.71 -2.23
CA GLU A 99 -8.69 13.35 -3.65
C GLU A 99 -7.56 12.34 -3.93
N LEU A 100 -6.37 12.60 -3.37
CA LEU A 100 -5.24 11.67 -3.48
C LEU A 100 -5.49 10.34 -2.78
N GLN A 101 -6.13 10.37 -1.60
CA GLN A 101 -6.53 9.14 -0.91
C GLN A 101 -7.52 8.31 -1.75
N ASN A 102 -8.52 8.96 -2.34
CA ASN A 102 -9.51 8.28 -3.18
C ASN A 102 -8.87 7.71 -4.46
N TRP A 103 -7.92 8.42 -5.07
CA TRP A 103 -7.12 7.89 -6.17
C TRP A 103 -6.42 6.60 -5.78
N VAL A 104 -5.66 6.63 -4.69
CA VAL A 104 -4.92 5.45 -4.19
C VAL A 104 -5.88 4.30 -3.85
N ALA A 105 -6.95 4.56 -3.11
CA ALA A 105 -7.95 3.55 -2.77
C ALA A 105 -8.61 2.95 -4.02
N GLY A 106 -8.92 3.76 -5.03
CA GLY A 106 -9.48 3.33 -6.31
C GLY A 106 -8.56 2.36 -7.05
N THR A 107 -7.24 2.59 -7.03
CA THR A 107 -6.27 1.67 -7.66
C THR A 107 -6.19 0.30 -6.97
N ILE A 108 -6.43 0.25 -5.66
CA ILE A 108 -6.43 -1.01 -4.88
C ILE A 108 -7.76 -1.75 -5.05
N TYR A 109 -8.86 -1.03 -5.21
CA TYR A 109 -10.18 -1.65 -5.43
C TYR A 109 -10.33 -2.24 -6.84
N TRP A 110 -9.75 -1.59 -7.85
CA TRP A 110 -9.85 -2.02 -9.25
C TRP A 110 -8.77 -3.00 -9.70
N GLY A 111 -7.60 -2.96 -9.08
CA GLY A 111 -6.45 -3.83 -9.38
C GLY A 111 -6.58 -5.17 -8.69
#